data_AF-A0A5K1G8H1-F1
#
_entry.id   AF-A0A5K1G8H1-F1
#
_cell.length_a   1.000
_cell.length_b   1.000
_cell.length_c   1.000
_cell.angle_alpha   90.00
_cell.angle_beta   90.00
_cell.angle_gamma   90.00
#
_symmetry.space_group_name_H-M   'P 1'
#
loop_
_entity.id
_entity.type
_entity.pdbx_description
1 polymer ?
#
loop_
_entity_poly.entity_id
_entity_poly.type
_entity_poly.pdbx_seq_one_letter_code
_entity_poly.pdbx_strand_id
1 'polypeptide(L)' 'IIGMERLKSELQARGLKCGGTLEQRAERLFLLKTMPMDKIPKKHLAKTS' A
#
# COMPACT_ATOMS: atom_id res chain seq x y z
N ILE A 1 6.87 -0.30 17.69
CA ILE A 1 5.53 -0.54 17.08
C ILE A 1 5.71 -1.41 15.84
N ILE A 2 5.41 -2.70 15.92
CA ILE A 2 5.73 -3.69 14.87
C ILE A 2 4.82 -3.55 13.63
N GLY A 3 3.59 -3.05 13.82
CA GLY A 3 2.60 -2.94 12.75
C GLY A 3 3.00 -1.98 11.63
N MET A 4 3.56 -0.82 11.96
CA MET A 4 3.85 0.22 10.97
C MET A 4 4.98 -0.16 10.00
N GLU A 5 6.00 -0.84 10.51
CA GLU A 5 7.15 -1.36 9.76
C GLU A 5 6.72 -2.46 8.79
N ARG A 6 5.89 -3.41 9.26
CA ARG A 6 5.31 -4.46 8.41
C ARG A 6 4.45 -3.87 7.30
N LEU A 7 3.56 -2.93 7.63
CA LEU A 7 2.72 -2.26 6.64
C LEU A 7 3.56 -1.55 5.57
N LYS A 8 4.64 -0.88 5.98
CA LYS A 8 5.57 -0.23 5.06
C LYS A 8 6.23 -1.25 4.12
N SER A 9 6.82 -2.32 4.66
CA SER A 9 7.50 -3.35 3.86
C SER A 9 6.55 -4.00 2.84
N GLU A 10 5.34 -4.35 3.29
CA GLU A 10 4.29 -4.94 2.46
C GLU A 10 3.76 -4.01 1.35
N LEU A 11 3.72 -2.69 1.62
CA LEU A 11 3.37 -1.70 0.61
C LEU A 11 4.51 -1.52 -0.41
N GLN A 12 5.77 -1.46 0.04
CA GLN A 12 6.93 -1.33 -0.84
C GLN A 12 7.10 -2.57 -1.74
N ALA A 13 6.98 -3.77 -1.18
CA ALA A 13 7.08 -5.03 -1.92
C ALA A 13 6.04 -5.15 -3.05
N ARG A 14 4.91 -4.44 -2.91
CA ARG A 14 3.81 -4.42 -3.87
C ARG A 14 3.79 -3.16 -4.75
N GLY A 15 4.83 -2.32 -4.67
CA GLY A 15 4.91 -1.08 -5.45
C GLY A 15 3.85 -0.04 -5.07
N LEU A 16 3.35 -0.06 -3.83
CA LEU A 16 2.34 0.86 -3.32
C LEU A 16 2.97 1.98 -2.49
N LYS A 17 2.29 3.14 -2.44
CA LYS A 17 2.72 4.28 -1.64
C LYS A 17 2.66 3.99 -0.15
N CYS A 18 3.76 4.31 0.53
CA CYS A 18 3.89 4.22 1.98
C CYS A 18 3.60 5.53 2.72
N GLY A 19 3.21 6.59 2.00
CA GLY A 19 2.87 7.89 2.60
C GLY A 19 1.49 7.90 3.26
N GLY A 20 1.34 8.77 4.27
CA GLY A 20 0.08 8.97 5.00
C GLY A 20 0.02 8.31 6.38
N THR A 21 -1.18 8.27 6.96
CA THR A 21 -1.47 7.68 8.28
C THR A 21 -1.45 6.15 8.26
N LEU A 22 -1.50 5.53 9.44
CA LEU A 22 -1.56 4.06 9.59
C LEU A 22 -2.81 3.48 8.90
N GLU A 23 -3.96 4.11 9.05
CA GLU A 23 -5.20 3.74 8.36
C GLU A 23 -5.04 3.78 6.84
N GLN A 24 -4.51 4.87 6.29
CA GLN A 24 -4.31 4.99 4.84
C GLN A 24 -3.35 3.92 4.29
N ARG A 25 -2.42 3.41 5.11
CA ARG A 25 -1.56 2.27 4.74
C ARG A 25 -2.32 0.95 4.79
N ALA A 26 -3.11 0.74 5.85
CA ALA A 26 -3.94 -0.46 6.00
C ALA A 26 -5.02 -0.55 4.91
N GLU A 27 -5.70 0.56 4.59
CA GLU A 27 -6.69 0.65 3.52
C GLU A 27 -6.11 0.26 2.15
N ARG A 28 -4.89 0.72 1.83
CA ARG A 28 -4.20 0.33 0.59
C ARG A 28 -3.92 -1.17 0.53
N LEU A 29 -3.54 -1.77 1.65
CA LEU A 29 -3.35 -3.22 1.71
C LEU A 29 -4.68 -3.99 1.69
N PHE A 30 -5.73 -3.44 2.28
CA PHE A 30 -7.05 -4.05 2.27
C PHE A 30 -7.70 -4.00 0.89
N LEU A 31 -7.47 -2.92 0.13
CA LEU A 31 -7.85 -2.80 -1.28
C LEU A 31 -7.33 -3.97 -2.12
N LEU A 32 -6.16 -4.52 -1.80
CA LEU A 32 -5.62 -5.70 -2.50
C LEU A 32 -6.40 -6.99 -2.24
N LYS A 33 -7.16 -7.08 -1.14
CA LYS A 33 -8.04 -8.24 -0.90
C LYS A 33 -9.27 -8.23 -1.79
N THR A 34 -9.78 -7.04 -2.13
CA THR A 34 -11.01 -6.87 -2.90
C THR A 34 -10.76 -6.56 -4.37
N MET A 35 -9.57 -6.04 -4.70
CA MET A 35 -9.17 -5.67 -6.05
C MET A 35 -7.79 -6.24 -6.38
N PRO A 36 -7.61 -6.88 -7.56
CA PRO A 36 -6.29 -7.28 -8.02
C PRO A 36 -5.42 -6.06 -8.32
N MET A 37 -4.09 -6.21 -8.21
CA MET A 37 -3.11 -5.12 -8.42
C MET A 37 -3.30 -4.37 -9.74
N ASP A 38 -3.67 -5.06 -10.80
CA ASP A 38 -3.91 -4.49 -12.13
C ASP A 38 -5.02 -3.43 -12.15
N LYS A 39 -6.02 -3.58 -11.26
CA LYS A 39 -7.14 -2.64 -11.13
C LYS A 39 -6.90 -1.55 -10.10
N ILE A 40 -5.76 -1.56 -9.41
CA ILE A 40 -5.49 -0.54 -8.40
C ILE A 40 -5.29 0.82 -9.07
N PRO A 41 -5.98 1.87 -8.58
CA PRO A 41 -5.80 3.20 -9.13
C PRO A 41 -4.33 3.66 -9.04
N LYS A 42 -3.80 4.20 -10.15
CA LYS A 42 -2.41 4.71 -10.25
C LYS A 42 -2.04 5.73 -9.15
N LYS A 43 -3.02 6.37 -8.51
CA LYS A 43 -2.80 7.25 -7.35
C LYS A 43 -2.23 6.54 -6.12
N HIS A 44 -2.52 5.24 -5.94
CA HIS A 44 -2.02 4.42 -4.82
C HIS A 44 -0.70 3.72 -5.14
N LEU A 45 -0.39 3.54 -6.42
CA LEU A 45 0.91 3.03 -6.87
C LEU A 45 2.01 4.04 -6.54
N ALA A 46 3.13 3.53 -6.06
CA ALA A 46 4.35 4.30 -5.95
C ALA A 46 4.77 4.69 -7.38
N LYS A 47 5.21 5.94 -7.56
CA LYS A 47 5.90 6.29 -8.78
C LYS A 47 7.28 5.64 -8.67
N THR A 48 7.54 4.65 -9.52
CA THR A 48 8.91 4.23 -9.80
C THR A 48 9.63 5.45 -10.37
N SER A 49 10.61 5.97 -9.63
CA SER A 49 11.67 6.79 -10.23
C SER A 49 12.68 5.86 -10.88
#